data_AF-A0A5K0WGX1-F1
#
_entry.id   AF-A0A5K0WGX1-F1
#
_cell.length_a   1.000
_cell.length_b   1.000
_cell.length_c   1.000
_cell.angle_alpha   90.00
_cell.angle_beta   90.00
_cell.angle_gamma   90.00
#
_symmetry.space_group_name_H-M   'P 1'
#
loop_
_entity.id
_entity.type
_entity.pdbx_description
1 polymer ?
#
loop_
_entity_poly.entity_id
_entity_poly.type
_entity_poly.pdbx_seq_one_letter_code
_entity_poly.pdbx_strand_id
1 'polypeptide(L)' 'MIEKKVASELCTIIDDGTIKNQRGSLNIDDEGVPGQRNVLIKNGILKKYMQDKLNARLMGTKST' A
#
# COMPACT_ATOMS: atom_id res chain seq x y z
N MET A 1 2.62 11.62 -8.49
CA MET A 1 2.45 12.57 -7.37
C MET A 1 3.18 12.14 -6.10
N ILE A 2 4.14 11.22 -6.18
CA ILE A 2 4.92 10.78 -5.01
C ILE A 2 5.62 12.00 -4.37
N GLU A 3 5.64 12.04 -3.04
CA GLU A 3 6.14 13.14 -2.21
C GLU A 3 5.37 14.48 -2.34
N LYS A 4 4.14 14.45 -2.84
CA LYS A 4 3.24 15.61 -2.85
C LYS A 4 2.18 15.53 -1.74
N LYS A 5 1.74 16.70 -1.27
CA LYS A 5 0.61 16.84 -0.33
C LYS A 5 -0.70 16.57 -1.06
N VAL A 6 -1.41 15.54 -0.62
CA VAL A 6 -2.67 15.05 -1.20
C VAL A 6 -3.82 14.97 -0.19
N ALA A 7 -3.52 15.15 1.10
CA ALA A 7 -4.50 15.22 2.17
C ALA A 7 -4.03 16.21 3.26
N SER A 8 -4.87 16.42 4.28
CA SER A 8 -4.48 17.17 5.49
C SER A 8 -3.24 16.55 6.15
N GLU A 9 -2.41 17.38 6.78
CA GLU A 9 -1.23 16.92 7.52
C GLU A 9 -1.58 16.04 8.72
N LEU A 10 -2.84 16.10 9.18
CA LEU A 10 -3.38 15.24 10.24
C LEU A 10 -3.66 13.81 9.76
N CYS A 11 -3.62 13.54 8.45
CA CYS A 11 -4.04 12.27 7.89
C CYS A 11 -2.84 11.35 7.58
N THR A 12 -2.90 10.13 8.10
CA THR A 12 -2.06 9.00 7.66
C THR A 12 -2.99 7.86 7.23
N ILE A 13 -2.83 7.36 6.00
CA ILE A 13 -3.69 6.33 5.41
C ILE A 13 -2.86 5.09 5.11
N ILE A 14 -3.37 3.95 5.55
CA ILE A 14 -2.71 2.65 5.47
C ILE A 14 -3.67 1.67 4.81
N ASP A 15 -3.12 0.83 3.95
CA ASP A 15 -3.70 -0.45 3.56
C ASP A 15 -2.96 -1.56 4.34
N ASP A 16 -3.67 -2.43 5.05
CA ASP A 16 -3.05 -3.42 5.95
C ASP A 16 -3.68 -4.80 5.78
N GLY A 17 -3.02 -5.62 4.95
CA GLY A 17 -3.41 -7.01 4.73
C GLY A 17 -3.06 -7.94 5.90
N THR A 18 -2.38 -7.47 6.95
CA THR A 18 -1.78 -8.33 7.99
C THR A 18 -2.61 -8.43 9.28
N ILE A 19 -3.75 -7.76 9.36
CA ILE A 19 -4.56 -7.73 10.58
C ILE A 19 -5.26 -9.08 10.82
N LYS A 20 -4.84 -9.78 11.87
CA LYS A 20 -5.37 -11.10 12.19
C LYS A 20 -6.90 -11.11 12.30
N ASN A 21 -7.52 -12.12 11.66
CA ASN A 21 -8.96 -12.39 11.70
C ASN A 21 -9.86 -11.28 11.12
N GLN A 22 -9.31 -10.31 10.39
CA GLN A 22 -10.12 -9.32 9.71
C GLN A 22 -10.54 -9.79 8.32
N ARG A 23 -11.75 -9.41 7.92
CA ARG A 23 -12.33 -9.77 6.60
C ARG A 23 -11.46 -9.32 5.42
N GLY A 24 -10.78 -8.20 5.54
CA GLY A 24 -9.94 -7.62 4.48
C GLY A 24 -8.49 -8.08 4.49
N SER A 25 -8.11 -9.00 5.37
CA SER A 25 -6.71 -9.44 5.51
C SER A 25 -6.40 -10.65 4.65
N LEU A 26 -5.13 -10.76 4.27
CA LEU A 26 -4.61 -11.71 3.29
C LEU A 26 -3.31 -12.29 3.83
N ASN A 27 -3.23 -13.63 3.93
CA ASN A 27 -1.96 -14.29 4.18
C ASN A 27 -1.02 -14.13 2.97
N ILE A 28 -1.60 -14.29 1.77
CA ILE A 28 -1.03 -14.02 0.47
C ILE A 28 -2.13 -13.43 -0.41
N ASP A 29 -1.75 -12.55 -1.34
CA ASP A 29 -2.64 -12.15 -2.44
C ASP A 29 -2.73 -13.25 -3.51
N ASP A 30 -3.57 -13.02 -4.52
CA ASP A 30 -3.80 -13.98 -5.62
C ASP A 30 -2.60 -14.11 -6.58
N GLU A 31 -1.56 -13.30 -6.42
CA GLU A 31 -0.31 -13.40 -7.15
C GLU A 31 0.78 -14.13 -6.34
N GLY A 32 0.49 -14.52 -5.09
CA GLY A 32 1.39 -15.22 -4.18
C GLY A 32 2.34 -14.30 -3.41
N VAL A 33 2.03 -13.01 -3.27
CA VAL A 33 2.78 -12.05 -2.45
C VAL A 33 2.17 -12.00 -1.05
N PRO A 34 2.96 -12.16 0.04
CA PRO A 34 2.44 -12.04 1.39
C PRO A 34 1.79 -10.68 1.63
N GLY A 35 0.66 -10.65 2.36
CA GLY A 35 0.01 -9.41 2.74
C GLY A 35 0.96 -8.49 3.53
N GLN A 36 0.84 -7.18 3.32
CA GLN A 36 1.74 -6.19 3.91
C GLN A 36 0.98 -5.06 4.59
N ARG A 37 1.70 -4.33 5.45
CA ARG A 37 1.23 -3.07 6.02
C ARG A 37 1.81 -1.90 5.23
N ASN A 38 1.00 -1.34 4.35
CA ASN A 38 1.36 -0.35 3.36
C ASN A 38 0.93 1.07 3.80
N VAL A 39 1.88 1.90 4.25
CA VAL A 39 1.61 3.33 4.48
C VAL A 39 1.55 4.06 3.13
N LEU A 40 0.34 4.34 2.64
CA LEU A 40 0.14 4.98 1.34
C LEU A 40 0.29 6.50 1.43
N ILE A 41 -0.24 7.09 2.51
CA ILE A 41 -0.13 8.52 2.80
C ILE A 41 0.36 8.68 4.24
N LYS A 42 1.36 9.54 4.45
CA LYS A 42 1.89 9.87 5.79
C LYS A 42 1.85 11.38 5.99
N ASN A 43 1.14 11.83 7.01
CA ASN A 43 0.95 13.25 7.34
C ASN A 43 0.56 14.08 6.11
N GLY A 44 -0.43 13.62 5.35
CA GLY A 44 -0.92 14.27 4.14
C GLY A 44 -0.06 14.08 2.88
N ILE A 45 1.13 13.50 2.99
CA ILE A 45 2.05 13.30 1.86
C ILE A 45 1.89 11.90 1.25
N LEU A 46 1.68 11.81 -0.06
CA LEU A 46 1.63 10.54 -0.81
C LEU A 46 3.01 9.88 -0.83
N LYS A 47 3.09 8.66 -0.30
CA LYS A 47 4.35 7.90 -0.15
C LYS A 47 4.50 6.78 -1.17
N LYS A 48 3.44 6.02 -1.43
CA LYS A 48 3.46 4.94 -2.42
C LYS A 48 2.06 4.57 -2.89
N TYR A 49 2.02 3.78 -3.95
CA TYR A 49 0.83 3.14 -4.48
C TYR A 49 0.77 1.67 -4.03
N MET A 50 -0.43 1.08 -4.06
CA MET A 50 -0.60 -0.37 -4.04
C MET A 50 -0.30 -0.93 -5.44
N GLN A 51 0.22 -2.15 -5.51
CA GLN A 51 0.78 -2.71 -6.73
C GLN A 51 0.51 -4.21 -6.85
N ASP A 52 0.05 -4.61 -8.03
CA ASP A 52 0.21 -5.97 -8.53
C ASP A 52 1.63 -6.16 -9.13
N LYS A 53 1.98 -7.39 -9.54
CA LYS A 53 3.28 -7.71 -10.14
C LYS A 53 3.50 -6.99 -11.48
N LEU A 54 2.44 -6.84 -12.28
CA LEU A 54 2.53 -6.23 -13.61
C LEU A 54 2.90 -4.76 -13.50
N ASN A 55 2.16 -3.98 -12.72
CA ASN A 55 2.42 -2.54 -12.58
C ASN A 55 3.67 -2.27 -11.76
N ALA A 56 3.96 -3.09 -10.75
CA ALA A 56 5.23 -3.01 -10.03
C ALA A 56 6.42 -3.09 -11.00
N ARG A 57 6.39 -4.05 -11.93
CA ARG A 57 7.43 -4.22 -12.94
C ARG A 57 7.53 -3.00 -13.87
N LEU A 58 6.41 -2.51 -14.40
CA LEU A 58 6.39 -1.37 -15.31
C LEU A 58 6.87 -0.08 -14.64
N MET A 59 6.62 0.07 -13.34
CA MET A 59 6.99 1.24 -12.55
C MET A 59 8.36 1.10 -11.86
N GLY A 60 9.08 -0.01 -12.05
CA GLY A 60 10.38 -0.24 -11.41
C GLY A 60 10.31 -0.33 -9.89
N THR A 61 9.19 -0.82 -9.33
CA THR A 61 8.96 -0.98 -7.89
C THR A 61 8.65 -2.43 -7.54
N LYS A 62 8.23 -2.69 -6.29
CA LYS A 62 7.82 -4.02 -5.79
C LYS A 62 6.30 -4.09 -5.66
N SER A 63 5.75 -5.28 -5.87
CA SER A 63 4.36 -5.60 -5.52
C SER A 63 4.17 -5.52 -3.99
N THR A 64 2.97 -5.14 -3.55
CA THR A 64 2.67 -4.66 -2.19
C THR A 64 1.52 -5.40 -1.55
#